data_AF-A0A2R7QY15-F1
#
_entry.id   AF-A0A2R7QY15-F1
#
_cell.length_a   1.000
_cell.length_b   1.000
_cell.length_c   1.000
_cell.angle_alpha   90.00
_cell.angle_beta   90.00
_cell.angle_gamma   90.00
#
_symmetry.space_group_name_H-M   'P 1'
#
loop_
_entity.id
_entity.type
_entity.pdbx_description
1 polymer ?
#
loop_
_entity_poly.entity_id
_entity_poly.type
_entity_poly.pdbx_seq_one_letter_code
_entity_poly.pdbx_strand_id
1 'polypeptide(L)'
;MLAADPQTTPSGAAILRFLRVTLHMGFAVLLLVAILRLHFGDSALGDGTSGNGTSDGGAPAGAQRYVWSALALALAAAYVAGTVLEKRYAAGRSGFNPHPYAVVWLGLVTALWGVLLAGSPDFSWLAFPLFFLHLHVLPRRIALLTITMMTAAVIASQWLASGLPVPTLPVVLGPLLGAGFAVVTGLAYRALFLEGEAQRLAADELRRTRAQLAGTQHEAGVLAERERLAREIHDTLAQGLSSIVLVARAAEKSLTDGDLATAAERLALVQQTASGNLAEARSFVRGLTSPHLLESSLAESLQRLCAETETLAAARVDGLRCRFELVGDPAELPPQYSVTLLRAAQASLANVRQHAQASTAVVTLAFLGDEVTLDVYDDG
;
A
#
# COMPACT_ATOMS: atom_id res chain seq x y z
N MET A 1 -20.43 -8.58 -0.85
CA MET A 1 -19.07 -8.75 -0.30
C MET A 1 -18.16 -7.90 -1.16
N LEU A 2 -17.05 -7.41 -0.61
CA LEU A 2 -16.29 -6.19 -0.96
C LEU A 2 -16.81 -4.96 -0.20
N ALA A 3 -16.55 -4.95 1.11
CA ALA A 3 -16.01 -3.75 1.72
C ALA A 3 -14.87 -3.27 0.82
N ALA A 4 -14.86 -1.98 0.47
CA ALA A 4 -13.78 -1.41 -0.29
C ALA A 4 -12.49 -1.62 0.51
N ASP A 5 -11.68 -2.58 0.06
CA ASP A 5 -10.33 -2.79 0.55
C ASP A 5 -9.55 -1.49 0.26
N PRO A 6 -8.79 -0.92 1.21
CA PRO A 6 -8.16 0.40 1.04
C PRO A 6 -7.15 0.49 -0.11
N GLN A 7 -6.87 -0.62 -0.79
CA GLN A 7 -5.83 -0.78 -1.80
C GLN A 7 -6.36 -1.02 -3.21
N THR A 8 -7.65 -0.79 -3.47
CA THR A 8 -8.07 -0.66 -4.87
C THR A 8 -7.42 0.58 -5.46
N THR A 9 -6.51 0.41 -6.44
CA THR A 9 -5.97 1.52 -7.23
C THR A 9 -7.11 2.49 -7.60
N PRO A 10 -6.93 3.82 -7.42
CA PRO A 10 -8.02 4.79 -7.50
C PRO A 10 -8.82 4.71 -8.81
N SER A 11 -8.18 4.28 -9.89
CA SER A 11 -8.79 4.03 -11.20
C SER A 11 -9.79 2.86 -11.19
N GLY A 12 -9.47 1.72 -10.58
CA GLY A 12 -10.36 0.55 -10.56
C GLY A 12 -11.66 0.82 -9.81
N ALA A 13 -11.58 1.35 -8.59
CA ALA A 13 -12.79 1.68 -7.81
C ALA A 13 -13.61 2.84 -8.42
N ALA A 14 -12.98 3.75 -9.17
CA ALA A 14 -13.69 4.77 -9.93
C ALA A 14 -14.46 4.16 -11.11
N ILE A 15 -13.85 3.23 -11.86
CA ILE A 15 -14.49 2.53 -12.98
C ILE A 15 -15.69 1.70 -12.52
N LEU A 16 -15.54 0.93 -11.42
CA LEU A 16 -16.65 0.14 -10.86
C LEU A 16 -17.82 1.03 -10.42
N ARG A 17 -17.52 2.17 -9.78
CA ARG A 17 -18.54 3.16 -9.38
C ARG A 17 -19.22 3.79 -10.58
N PHE A 18 -18.45 4.21 -11.58
CA PHE A 18 -18.98 4.78 -12.81
C PHE A 18 -19.92 3.80 -13.51
N LEU A 19 -19.49 2.55 -13.71
CA LEU A 19 -20.32 1.54 -14.37
C LEU A 19 -21.62 1.25 -13.61
N ARG A 20 -21.55 1.15 -12.27
CA ARG A 20 -22.73 0.96 -11.42
C ARG A 20 -23.70 2.14 -11.54
N VAL A 21 -23.19 3.38 -11.51
CA VAL A 21 -24.01 4.58 -11.67
C VAL A 21 -24.65 4.60 -13.06
N THR A 22 -23.89 4.31 -14.12
CA THR A 22 -24.39 4.25 -15.49
C THR A 22 -25.48 3.20 -15.66
N LEU A 23 -25.34 2.02 -15.04
CA LEU A 23 -26.36 0.96 -15.08
C LEU A 23 -27.67 1.40 -14.42
N HIS A 24 -27.60 1.93 -13.19
CA HIS A 24 -28.79 2.37 -12.46
C HIS A 24 -29.45 3.60 -13.09
N MET A 25 -28.64 4.54 -13.59
CA MET A 25 -29.13 5.70 -14.33
C MET A 25 -29.81 5.26 -15.63
N GLY A 26 -29.20 4.34 -16.38
CA GLY A 26 -29.77 3.77 -17.59
C GLY A 26 -31.11 3.08 -17.33
N PHE A 27 -31.21 2.29 -16.25
CA PHE A 27 -32.48 1.69 -15.84
C PHE A 27 -33.56 2.74 -15.55
N ALA A 28 -33.24 3.78 -14.78
CA ALA A 28 -34.19 4.84 -14.43
C ALA A 28 -34.65 5.63 -15.66
N VAL A 29 -33.73 5.98 -16.57
CA VAL A 29 -34.03 6.70 -17.81
C VAL A 29 -34.93 5.86 -18.73
N LEU A 30 -34.60 4.58 -18.94
CA LEU A 30 -35.39 3.70 -19.79
C LEU A 30 -36.78 3.42 -19.22
N LEU A 31 -36.90 3.30 -17.89
CA LEU A 31 -38.19 3.16 -17.23
C LEU A 31 -39.06 4.41 -17.41
N LEU A 32 -38.45 5.60 -17.25
CA LEU A 32 -39.14 6.86 -17.48
C LEU A 32 -39.61 6.99 -18.92
N VAL A 33 -38.76 6.66 -19.90
CA VAL A 33 -39.12 6.68 -21.33
C VAL A 33 -40.30 5.74 -21.62
N ALA A 34 -40.30 4.53 -21.05
CA ALA A 34 -41.41 3.59 -21.22
C ALA A 34 -42.72 4.12 -20.63
N ILE A 35 -42.68 4.74 -19.45
CA ILE A 35 -43.85 5.38 -18.83
C ILE A 35 -44.34 6.55 -19.69
N LEU A 36 -43.45 7.38 -20.23
CA LEU A 36 -43.83 8.51 -21.09
C LEU A 36 -44.48 8.01 -22.39
N ARG A 37 -43.92 6.98 -23.03
CA ARG A 37 -44.53 6.38 -24.24
C ARG A 37 -45.92 5.81 -23.97
N LEU A 38 -46.11 5.16 -22.82
CA LEU A 38 -47.42 4.65 -22.39
C LEU A 38 -48.49 5.76 -22.28
N HIS A 39 -48.11 6.98 -21.91
CA HIS A 39 -49.04 8.11 -21.75
C HIS A 39 -49.22 8.95 -23.02
N PHE A 40 -48.16 9.13 -23.83
CA PHE A 40 -48.10 10.10 -24.92
C PHE A 40 -47.98 9.50 -26.34
N GLY A 41 -47.85 8.16 -26.46
CA GLY A 41 -47.57 7.48 -27.73
C GLY A 41 -48.62 7.71 -28.84
N ASP A 42 -49.89 7.90 -28.49
CA ASP A 42 -50.97 8.12 -29.47
C ASP A 42 -51.09 9.57 -29.94
N SER A 43 -50.54 10.53 -29.19
CA SER A 43 -50.78 11.97 -29.39
C SER A 43 -49.78 12.69 -30.30
N ALA A 44 -48.68 12.04 -30.71
CA ALA A 44 -47.57 12.70 -31.40
C ALA A 44 -47.57 12.57 -32.93
N LEU A 45 -48.47 11.78 -33.53
CA LEU A 45 -48.57 11.53 -34.99
C LEU A 45 -49.96 11.86 -35.56
N GLY A 46 -50.71 12.73 -34.89
CA GLY A 46 -51.96 13.27 -35.43
C GLY A 46 -51.69 14.43 -36.39
N ASP A 47 -51.21 14.14 -37.61
CA ASP A 47 -51.48 15.02 -38.75
C ASP A 47 -52.02 14.22 -39.94
N GLY A 48 -53.00 14.80 -40.62
CA GLY A 48 -54.19 14.13 -41.15
C GLY A 48 -53.98 13.07 -42.24
N THR A 49 -54.83 12.04 -42.21
CA THR A 49 -55.62 11.58 -43.36
C THR A 49 -56.66 10.53 -42.93
N SER A 50 -57.91 10.79 -43.29
CA SER A 50 -59.08 9.96 -43.07
C SER A 50 -58.97 8.62 -43.83
N GLY A 51 -59.31 7.50 -43.18
CA GLY A 51 -59.39 6.20 -43.86
C GLY A 51 -59.97 5.10 -42.96
N ASN A 52 -61.22 4.73 -43.24
CA ASN A 52 -62.02 3.68 -42.62
C ASN A 52 -61.29 2.32 -42.49
N GLY A 53 -61.37 1.68 -41.32
CA GLY A 53 -60.91 0.30 -41.11
C GLY A 53 -60.63 -0.03 -39.65
N THR A 54 -61.56 -0.76 -39.00
CA THR A 54 -61.49 -1.42 -37.68
C THR A 54 -60.11 -1.50 -37.03
N SER A 55 -59.78 -0.54 -36.16
CA SER A 55 -58.60 -0.58 -35.29
C SER A 55 -58.95 -1.19 -33.94
N ASP A 56 -59.05 -2.52 -33.88
CA ASP A 56 -59.19 -3.28 -32.63
C ASP A 56 -57.82 -3.50 -31.97
N GLY A 57 -57.09 -2.39 -31.78
CA GLY A 57 -55.80 -2.31 -31.10
C GLY A 57 -55.82 -1.16 -30.08
N GLY A 58 -56.98 -0.98 -29.44
CA GLY A 58 -57.30 0.16 -28.59
C GLY A 58 -56.29 0.31 -27.46
N ALA A 59 -55.67 1.49 -27.39
CA ALA A 59 -54.88 1.89 -26.25
C ALA A 59 -55.67 1.64 -24.95
N PRO A 60 -54.99 1.20 -23.87
CA PRO A 60 -55.64 0.93 -22.59
C PRO A 60 -56.49 2.13 -22.15
N ALA A 61 -57.76 1.90 -21.81
CA ALA A 61 -58.65 2.91 -21.25
C ALA A 61 -57.94 3.66 -20.11
N GLY A 62 -58.21 4.95 -19.88
CA GLY A 62 -57.42 5.80 -18.98
C GLY A 62 -57.08 5.17 -17.63
N ALA A 63 -57.98 4.39 -17.03
CA ALA A 63 -57.75 3.61 -15.80
C ALA A 63 -56.61 2.57 -15.91
N GLN A 64 -56.49 1.87 -17.03
CA GLN A 64 -55.49 0.83 -17.26
C GLN A 64 -54.08 1.42 -17.44
N ARG A 65 -53.94 2.67 -17.94
CA ARG A 65 -52.64 3.38 -17.98
C ARG A 65 -52.08 3.65 -16.57
N TYR A 66 -52.94 3.96 -15.61
CA TYR A 66 -52.54 4.15 -14.21
C TYR A 66 -52.12 2.84 -13.55
N VAL A 67 -52.78 1.72 -13.85
CA VAL A 67 -52.38 0.38 -13.35
C VAL A 67 -50.97 0.00 -13.81
N TRP A 68 -50.67 0.17 -15.10
CA TRP A 68 -49.34 -0.10 -15.64
C TRP A 68 -48.27 0.85 -15.08
N SER A 69 -48.62 2.12 -14.85
CA SER A 69 -47.72 3.09 -14.21
C SER A 69 -47.43 2.72 -12.75
N ALA A 70 -48.44 2.26 -12.00
CA ALA A 70 -48.27 1.78 -10.63
C ALA A 70 -47.37 0.54 -10.57
N LEU A 71 -47.52 -0.39 -11.52
CA LEU A 71 -46.66 -1.57 -11.63
C LEU A 71 -45.21 -1.19 -12.00
N ALA A 72 -45.01 -0.20 -12.88
CA ALA A 72 -43.69 0.33 -13.20
C ALA A 72 -43.02 0.98 -11.98
N LEU A 73 -43.79 1.71 -11.15
CA LEU A 73 -43.30 2.23 -9.87
C LEU A 73 -42.95 1.11 -8.88
N ALA A 74 -43.76 0.04 -8.83
CA ALA A 74 -43.46 -1.13 -8.00
C ALA A 74 -42.15 -1.82 -8.43
N LEU A 75 -41.90 -1.95 -9.73
CA LEU A 75 -40.63 -2.43 -10.27
C LEU A 75 -39.47 -1.52 -9.85
N ALA A 76 -39.62 -0.19 -9.97
CA ALA A 76 -38.60 0.76 -9.54
C ALA A 76 -38.29 0.62 -8.04
N ALA A 77 -39.33 0.53 -7.21
CA ALA A 77 -39.20 0.37 -5.77
C ALA A 77 -38.49 -0.94 -5.42
N ALA A 78 -38.86 -2.06 -6.05
CA ALA A 78 -38.21 -3.35 -5.86
C ALA A 78 -36.73 -3.30 -6.26
N TYR A 79 -36.41 -2.69 -7.40
CA TYR A 79 -35.05 -2.53 -7.88
C TYR A 79 -34.18 -1.67 -6.94
N VAL A 80 -34.70 -0.51 -6.53
CA VAL A 80 -33.99 0.39 -5.60
C VAL A 80 -33.83 -0.23 -4.22
N ALA A 81 -34.84 -0.93 -3.71
CA ALA A 81 -34.78 -1.60 -2.42
C ALA A 81 -33.60 -2.58 -2.35
N GLY A 82 -33.46 -3.46 -3.35
CA GLY A 82 -32.36 -4.42 -3.41
C GLY A 82 -30.98 -3.76 -3.46
N THR A 83 -30.81 -2.74 -4.31
CA THR A 83 -29.54 -2.02 -4.46
C THR A 83 -29.15 -1.22 -3.22
N VAL A 84 -30.13 -0.62 -2.53
CA VAL A 84 -29.91 0.10 -1.27
C VAL A 84 -29.56 -0.86 -0.13
N LEU A 85 -30.26 -2.00 -0.03
CA LEU A 85 -29.95 -3.05 0.95
C LEU A 85 -28.51 -3.56 0.77
N GLU A 86 -28.10 -3.84 -0.46
CA GLU A 86 -26.74 -4.25 -0.80
C GLU A 86 -25.72 -3.16 -0.42
N LYS A 87 -25.97 -1.90 -0.77
CA LYS A 87 -25.09 -0.77 -0.44
C LYS A 87 -24.96 -0.56 1.07
N ARG A 88 -26.05 -0.67 1.83
CA ARG A 88 -26.04 -0.52 3.29
C ARG A 88 -25.24 -1.64 3.97
N TYR A 89 -25.39 -2.87 3.51
CA TYR A 89 -24.59 -4.00 4.00
C TYR A 89 -23.10 -3.83 3.67
N ALA A 90 -22.77 -3.48 2.42
CA ALA A 90 -21.39 -3.26 2.00
C ALA A 90 -20.69 -2.13 2.77
N ALA A 91 -21.43 -1.10 3.17
CA ALA A 91 -20.92 0.02 3.98
C ALA A 91 -20.88 -0.27 5.49
N GLY A 92 -21.22 -1.50 5.94
CA GLY A 92 -21.28 -1.85 7.36
C GLY A 92 -22.41 -1.17 8.15
N ARG A 93 -23.40 -0.57 7.46
CA ARG A 93 -24.51 0.18 8.07
C ARG A 93 -25.75 -0.67 8.36
N SER A 94 -25.66 -1.98 8.14
CA SER A 94 -26.74 -2.95 8.35
C SER A 94 -26.15 -4.30 8.72
N GLY A 95 -26.67 -4.96 9.77
CA GLY A 95 -26.33 -6.34 10.11
C GLY A 95 -27.07 -7.38 9.25
N PHE A 96 -28.07 -6.96 8.46
CA PHE A 96 -28.80 -7.85 7.54
C PHE A 96 -27.96 -8.15 6.30
N ASN A 97 -27.66 -9.44 6.05
CA ASN A 97 -26.95 -9.92 4.89
C ASN A 97 -27.92 -10.20 3.72
N PRO A 98 -27.92 -9.39 2.63
CA PRO A 98 -28.84 -9.55 1.51
C PRO A 98 -28.42 -10.63 0.50
N HIS A 99 -27.20 -11.17 0.57
CA HIS A 99 -26.66 -12.12 -0.43
C HIS A 99 -27.53 -13.37 -0.64
N PRO A 100 -28.07 -14.04 0.41
CA PRO A 100 -28.94 -15.19 0.24
C PRO A 100 -30.24 -14.87 -0.52
N TYR A 101 -30.71 -13.62 -0.43
CA TYR A 101 -31.97 -13.18 -1.03
C TYR A 101 -31.79 -12.57 -2.43
N ALA A 102 -30.55 -12.46 -2.93
CA ALA A 102 -30.26 -11.82 -4.21
C ALA A 102 -30.97 -12.51 -5.39
N VAL A 103 -31.03 -13.85 -5.39
CA VAL A 103 -31.72 -14.61 -6.44
C VAL A 103 -33.24 -14.42 -6.37
N VAL A 104 -33.81 -14.39 -5.16
CA VAL A 104 -35.25 -14.15 -4.95
C VAL A 104 -35.64 -12.74 -5.37
N TRP A 105 -34.82 -11.75 -4.99
CA TRP A 105 -34.98 -10.37 -5.41
C TRP A 105 -34.89 -10.21 -6.93
N LEU A 106 -33.90 -10.84 -7.57
CA LEU A 106 -33.79 -10.84 -9.03
C LEU A 106 -35.03 -11.48 -9.66
N GLY A 107 -35.50 -12.59 -9.12
CA GLY A 107 -36.74 -13.25 -9.56
C GLY A 107 -37.95 -12.32 -9.50
N LEU A 108 -38.11 -11.56 -8.40
CA LEU A 108 -39.17 -10.57 -8.25
C LEU A 108 -39.07 -9.44 -9.30
N VAL A 109 -37.87 -8.88 -9.49
CA VAL A 109 -37.62 -7.82 -10.48
C VAL A 109 -37.92 -8.32 -11.90
N THR A 110 -37.45 -9.52 -12.25
CA THR A 110 -37.67 -10.12 -13.57
C THR A 110 -39.13 -10.49 -13.78
N ALA A 111 -39.84 -10.97 -12.76
CA ALA A 111 -41.27 -11.27 -12.85
C ALA A 111 -42.10 -9.99 -13.05
N LEU A 112 -41.84 -8.93 -12.27
CA LEU A 112 -42.51 -7.63 -12.43
C LEU A 112 -42.26 -7.03 -13.82
N TRP A 113 -41.03 -7.11 -14.32
CA TRP A 113 -40.68 -6.71 -15.68
C TRP A 113 -41.41 -7.55 -16.74
N GLY A 114 -41.51 -8.87 -16.54
CA GLY A 114 -42.22 -9.77 -17.46
C GLY A 114 -43.71 -9.44 -17.57
N VAL A 115 -44.35 -9.10 -16.44
CA VAL A 115 -45.76 -8.65 -16.43
C VAL A 115 -45.91 -7.33 -17.18
N LEU A 116 -45.00 -6.37 -16.98
CA LEU A 116 -44.98 -5.10 -17.72
C LEU A 116 -44.78 -5.32 -19.23
N LEU A 117 -43.89 -6.21 -19.62
CA LEU A 117 -43.61 -6.55 -21.03
C LEU A 117 -44.80 -7.22 -21.72
N ALA A 118 -45.55 -8.05 -21.00
CA ALA A 118 -46.78 -8.65 -21.50
C ALA A 118 -47.89 -7.60 -21.70
N GLY A 119 -47.86 -6.50 -20.92
CA GLY A 119 -48.78 -5.39 -21.03
C GLY A 119 -48.46 -4.38 -22.13
N SER A 120 -47.18 -4.09 -22.35
CA SER A 120 -46.74 -3.18 -23.40
C SER A 120 -45.32 -3.51 -23.90
N PRO A 121 -45.07 -3.48 -25.23
CA PRO A 121 -43.75 -3.67 -25.81
C PRO A 121 -42.76 -2.54 -25.45
N ASP A 122 -43.24 -1.38 -24.99
CA ASP A 122 -42.39 -0.24 -24.59
C ASP A 122 -41.49 -0.57 -23.39
N PHE A 123 -41.81 -1.61 -22.60
CA PHE A 123 -40.96 -2.06 -21.50
C PHE A 123 -39.83 -3.00 -21.95
N SER A 124 -39.74 -3.34 -23.25
CA SER A 124 -38.66 -4.18 -23.79
C SER A 124 -37.27 -3.58 -23.61
N TRP A 125 -37.14 -2.26 -23.61
CA TRP A 125 -35.86 -1.56 -23.43
C TRP A 125 -35.22 -1.82 -22.06
N LEU A 126 -36.03 -2.10 -21.03
CA LEU A 126 -35.55 -2.46 -19.69
C LEU A 126 -34.80 -3.80 -19.66
N ALA A 127 -34.96 -4.65 -20.68
CA ALA A 127 -34.21 -5.89 -20.77
C ALA A 127 -32.69 -5.65 -20.74
N PHE A 128 -32.22 -4.57 -21.37
CA PHE A 128 -30.79 -4.27 -21.48
C PHE A 128 -30.07 -4.13 -20.12
N PRO A 129 -30.46 -3.22 -19.21
CA PRO A 129 -29.85 -3.16 -17.88
C PRO A 129 -30.11 -4.43 -17.05
N LEU A 130 -31.23 -5.14 -17.28
CA LEU A 130 -31.51 -6.40 -16.59
C LEU A 130 -30.58 -7.53 -17.06
N PHE A 131 -30.11 -7.56 -18.30
CA PHE A 131 -29.11 -8.54 -18.75
C PHE A 131 -27.82 -8.46 -17.93
N PHE A 132 -27.32 -7.25 -17.69
CA PHE A 132 -26.17 -7.04 -16.81
C PHE A 132 -26.45 -7.53 -15.38
N LEU A 133 -27.66 -7.30 -14.88
CA LEU A 133 -28.04 -7.76 -13.55
C LEU A 133 -28.08 -9.30 -13.44
N HIS A 134 -28.59 -9.99 -14.45
CA HIS A 134 -28.58 -11.46 -14.50
C HIS A 134 -27.15 -12.00 -14.59
N LEU A 135 -26.27 -11.38 -15.39
CA LEU A 135 -24.85 -11.76 -15.46
C LEU A 135 -24.09 -11.52 -14.15
N HIS A 136 -24.54 -10.55 -13.36
CA HIS A 136 -23.93 -10.19 -12.08
C HIS A 136 -24.34 -11.12 -10.94
N VAL A 137 -25.64 -11.45 -10.85
CA VAL A 137 -26.20 -12.19 -9.70
C VAL A 137 -26.18 -13.70 -9.93
N LEU A 138 -26.40 -14.17 -11.17
CA LEU A 138 -26.54 -15.60 -11.46
C LEU A 138 -25.23 -16.23 -11.92
N PRO A 139 -25.05 -17.55 -11.69
CA PRO A 139 -24.00 -18.32 -12.34
C PRO A 139 -24.10 -18.21 -13.87
N ARG A 140 -22.95 -18.15 -14.56
CA ARG A 140 -22.87 -17.90 -16.02
C ARG A 140 -23.85 -18.73 -16.85
N ARG A 141 -23.99 -20.03 -16.54
CA ARG A 141 -24.89 -20.93 -17.30
C ARG A 141 -26.35 -20.54 -17.17
N ILE A 142 -26.78 -20.22 -15.95
CA ILE A 142 -28.16 -19.81 -15.64
C ILE A 142 -28.43 -18.41 -16.18
N ALA A 143 -27.47 -17.49 -16.03
CA ALA A 143 -27.56 -16.14 -16.59
C ALA A 143 -27.80 -16.16 -18.10
N LEU A 144 -27.00 -16.95 -18.85
CA LEU A 144 -27.16 -17.10 -20.29
C LEU A 144 -28.52 -17.68 -20.66
N LEU A 145 -29.00 -18.69 -19.92
CA LEU A 145 -30.33 -19.25 -20.14
C LEU A 145 -31.43 -18.21 -19.92
N THR A 146 -31.37 -17.46 -18.82
CA THR A 146 -32.36 -16.40 -18.53
C THR A 146 -32.31 -15.27 -19.55
N ILE A 147 -31.14 -14.86 -20.03
CA ILE A 147 -31.00 -13.83 -21.06
C ILE A 147 -31.59 -14.30 -22.38
N THR A 148 -31.35 -15.55 -22.77
CA THR A 148 -31.97 -16.13 -23.98
C THR A 148 -33.49 -16.14 -23.86
N MET A 149 -34.04 -16.54 -22.72
CA MET A 149 -35.49 -16.52 -22.47
C MET A 149 -36.06 -15.10 -22.51
N MET A 150 -35.40 -14.13 -21.85
CA MET A 150 -35.82 -12.74 -21.86
C MET A 150 -35.77 -12.15 -23.28
N THR A 151 -34.75 -12.47 -24.06
CA THR A 151 -34.60 -12.02 -25.45
C THR A 151 -35.73 -12.59 -26.32
N ALA A 152 -36.05 -13.87 -26.16
CA ALA A 152 -37.19 -14.48 -26.85
C ALA A 152 -38.53 -13.83 -26.45
N ALA A 153 -38.72 -13.51 -25.17
CA ALA A 153 -39.91 -12.81 -24.69
C ALA A 153 -40.02 -11.39 -25.28
N VAL A 154 -38.90 -10.67 -25.39
CA VAL A 154 -38.86 -9.34 -26.03
C VAL A 154 -39.22 -9.44 -27.51
N ILE A 155 -38.64 -10.38 -28.25
CA ILE A 155 -38.94 -10.60 -29.67
C ILE A 155 -40.42 -10.95 -29.85
N ALA A 156 -40.96 -11.84 -29.02
CA ALA A 156 -42.37 -12.24 -29.06
C ALA A 156 -43.31 -11.06 -28.77
N SER A 157 -43.01 -10.26 -27.74
CA SER A 157 -43.79 -9.06 -27.37
C SER A 157 -43.80 -8.02 -28.50
N GLN A 158 -42.63 -7.70 -29.07
CA GLN A 158 -42.52 -6.74 -30.17
C GLN A 158 -43.14 -7.27 -31.48
N TRP A 159 -43.01 -8.57 -31.76
CA TRP A 159 -43.65 -9.19 -32.93
C TRP A 159 -45.16 -9.15 -32.82
N LEU A 160 -45.73 -9.55 -31.67
CA LEU A 160 -47.17 -9.52 -31.45
C LEU A 160 -47.72 -8.09 -31.58
N ALA A 161 -47.00 -7.10 -31.04
CA ALA A 161 -47.38 -5.70 -31.16
C ALA A 161 -47.27 -5.14 -32.59
N SER A 162 -46.43 -5.73 -33.46
CA SER A 162 -46.30 -5.27 -34.85
C SER A 162 -47.50 -5.61 -35.73
N GLY A 163 -48.31 -6.60 -35.34
CA GLY A 163 -49.47 -7.07 -36.11
C GLY A 163 -49.12 -7.79 -37.43
N LEU A 164 -47.83 -8.01 -37.71
CA LEU A 164 -47.37 -8.63 -38.95
C LEU A 164 -47.33 -10.17 -38.85
N PRO A 165 -47.58 -10.89 -39.97
CA PRO A 165 -47.58 -12.36 -39.97
C PRO A 165 -46.19 -12.96 -39.69
N VAL A 166 -45.12 -12.20 -39.89
CA VAL A 166 -43.74 -12.59 -39.64
C VAL A 166 -42.98 -11.47 -38.92
N PRO A 167 -42.02 -11.80 -38.03
CA PRO A 167 -41.24 -10.80 -37.33
C PRO A 167 -40.32 -10.06 -38.31
N THR A 168 -40.31 -8.73 -38.21
CA THR A 168 -39.43 -7.90 -39.04
C THR A 168 -37.99 -8.00 -38.57
N LEU A 169 -37.05 -7.71 -39.48
CA LEU A 169 -35.63 -7.77 -39.19
C LEU A 169 -35.22 -6.92 -37.96
N PRO A 170 -35.70 -5.68 -37.76
CA PRO A 170 -35.34 -4.87 -36.58
C PRO A 170 -35.82 -5.47 -35.25
N VAL A 171 -37.02 -6.07 -35.23
CA VAL A 171 -37.62 -6.70 -34.04
C VAL A 171 -36.79 -7.88 -33.54
N VAL A 172 -36.14 -8.59 -34.45
CA VAL A 172 -35.26 -9.72 -34.11
C VAL A 172 -33.84 -9.25 -33.82
N LEU A 173 -33.27 -8.40 -34.69
CA LEU A 173 -31.87 -7.99 -34.58
C LEU A 173 -31.60 -7.12 -33.35
N GLY A 174 -32.48 -6.18 -33.01
CA GLY A 174 -32.26 -5.26 -31.89
C GLY A 174 -32.02 -5.99 -30.56
N PRO A 175 -32.95 -6.86 -30.11
CA PRO A 175 -32.79 -7.65 -28.89
C PRO A 175 -31.58 -8.59 -28.92
N LEU A 176 -31.30 -9.23 -30.06
CA LEU A 176 -30.14 -10.12 -30.20
C LEU A 176 -28.81 -9.36 -30.06
N LEU A 177 -28.69 -8.19 -30.69
CA LEU A 177 -27.50 -7.35 -30.58
C LEU A 177 -27.34 -6.81 -29.15
N GLY A 178 -28.42 -6.36 -28.52
CA GLY A 178 -28.41 -5.90 -27.12
C GLY A 178 -27.99 -7.00 -26.14
N ALA A 179 -28.52 -8.21 -26.29
CA ALA A 179 -28.15 -9.37 -25.49
C ALA A 179 -26.70 -9.78 -25.74
N GLY A 180 -26.28 -9.87 -27.00
CA GLY A 180 -24.90 -10.19 -27.39
C GLY A 180 -23.89 -9.20 -26.82
N PHE A 181 -24.17 -7.89 -26.95
CA PHE A 181 -23.35 -6.83 -26.39
C PHE A 181 -23.27 -6.94 -24.86
N ALA A 182 -24.39 -7.08 -24.16
CA ALA A 182 -24.41 -7.22 -22.70
C ALA A 182 -23.61 -8.42 -22.22
N VAL A 183 -23.73 -9.57 -22.90
CA VAL A 183 -22.95 -10.78 -22.60
C VAL A 183 -21.46 -10.56 -22.82
N VAL A 184 -21.06 -10.04 -23.99
CA VAL A 184 -19.65 -9.80 -24.31
C VAL A 184 -19.02 -8.82 -23.32
N THR A 185 -19.65 -7.66 -23.12
CA THR A 185 -19.15 -6.63 -22.20
C THR A 185 -19.15 -7.12 -20.75
N GLY A 186 -20.20 -7.82 -20.31
CA GLY A 186 -20.29 -8.38 -18.96
C GLY A 186 -19.20 -9.42 -18.67
N LEU A 187 -18.92 -10.30 -19.64
CA LEU A 187 -17.84 -11.29 -19.52
C LEU A 187 -16.45 -10.65 -19.58
N ALA A 188 -16.23 -9.70 -20.49
CA ALA A 188 -14.96 -8.97 -20.61
C ALA A 188 -14.65 -8.22 -19.31
N TYR A 189 -15.64 -7.53 -18.75
CA TYR A 189 -15.50 -6.84 -17.47
C TYR A 189 -15.16 -7.81 -16.33
N ARG A 190 -15.83 -8.96 -16.25
CA ARG A 190 -15.53 -9.96 -15.23
C ARG A 190 -14.11 -10.51 -15.36
N ALA A 191 -13.63 -10.72 -16.59
CA ALA A 191 -12.26 -11.15 -16.85
C ALA A 191 -11.24 -10.09 -16.39
N LEU A 192 -11.44 -8.83 -16.80
CA LEU A 192 -10.59 -7.71 -16.39
C LEU A 192 -10.56 -7.52 -14.88
N PHE A 193 -11.69 -7.68 -14.20
CA PHE A 193 -11.77 -7.56 -12.75
C PHE A 193 -10.98 -8.68 -12.04
N LEU A 194 -11.16 -9.93 -12.47
CA LEU A 194 -10.43 -11.08 -11.91
C LEU A 194 -8.93 -10.96 -12.14
N GLU A 195 -8.52 -10.50 -13.32
CA GLU A 195 -7.11 -10.27 -13.65
C GLU A 195 -6.51 -9.13 -12.80
N GLY A 196 -7.25 -8.03 -12.61
CA GLY A 196 -6.83 -6.93 -11.76
C GLY A 196 -6.64 -7.34 -10.30
N GLU A 197 -7.54 -8.17 -9.75
CA GLU A 197 -7.39 -8.72 -8.40
C GLU A 197 -6.19 -9.68 -8.28
N ALA A 198 -5.99 -10.55 -9.27
CA ALA A 198 -4.82 -11.44 -9.30
C ALA A 198 -3.50 -10.66 -9.34
N GLN A 199 -3.43 -9.59 -10.16
CA GLN A 199 -2.26 -8.72 -10.22
C GLN A 199 -2.00 -7.99 -8.90
N ARG A 200 -3.06 -7.55 -8.20
CA ARG A 200 -2.92 -6.91 -6.87
C ARG A 200 -2.34 -7.87 -5.84
N LEU A 201 -2.92 -9.07 -5.72
CA LEU A 201 -2.43 -10.09 -4.79
C LEU A 201 -0.97 -10.46 -5.08
N ALA A 202 -0.60 -10.62 -6.35
CA ALA A 202 0.77 -10.90 -6.75
C ALA A 202 1.73 -9.75 -6.40
N ALA A 203 1.31 -8.49 -6.58
CA ALA A 203 2.12 -7.33 -6.22
C ALA A 203 2.34 -7.22 -4.71
N ASP A 204 1.32 -7.49 -3.90
CA ASP A 204 1.43 -7.50 -2.44
C ASP A 204 2.35 -8.60 -1.93
N GLU A 205 2.25 -9.80 -2.50
CA GLU A 205 3.13 -10.91 -2.15
C GLU A 205 4.59 -10.64 -2.51
N LEU A 206 4.83 -10.03 -3.67
CA LEU A 206 6.17 -9.60 -4.07
C LEU A 206 6.76 -8.56 -3.11
N ARG A 207 5.94 -7.58 -2.65
CA ARG A 207 6.38 -6.57 -1.67
C ARG A 207 6.76 -7.22 -0.33
N ARG A 208 5.93 -8.13 0.18
CA ARG A 208 6.22 -8.88 1.43
C ARG A 208 7.51 -9.68 1.31
N THR A 209 7.66 -10.43 0.23
CA THR A 209 8.85 -11.26 -0.02
C THR A 209 10.11 -10.41 -0.12
N ARG A 210 10.05 -9.26 -0.80
CA ARG A 210 11.17 -8.31 -0.88
C ARG A 210 11.55 -7.73 0.49
N ALA A 211 10.57 -7.38 1.31
CA ALA A 211 10.82 -6.88 2.66
C ALA A 211 11.48 -7.96 3.55
N GLN A 212 11.00 -9.20 3.47
CA GLN A 212 11.60 -10.33 4.17
C GLN A 212 13.05 -10.59 3.70
N LEU A 213 13.28 -10.61 2.39
CA LEU A 213 14.61 -10.81 1.81
C LEU A 213 15.58 -9.69 2.23
N ALA A 214 15.12 -8.43 2.22
CA ALA A 214 15.93 -7.30 2.67
C ALA A 214 16.32 -7.44 4.15
N GLY A 215 15.38 -7.90 5.00
CA GLY A 215 15.67 -8.21 6.41
C GLY A 215 16.73 -9.29 6.57
N THR A 216 16.57 -10.43 5.89
CA THR A 216 17.54 -11.52 5.94
C THR A 216 18.92 -11.13 5.38
N GLN A 217 18.96 -10.37 4.29
CA GLN A 217 20.22 -9.86 3.74
C GLN A 217 20.92 -8.88 4.69
N HIS A 218 20.15 -8.04 5.39
CA HIS A 218 20.71 -7.14 6.40
C HIS A 218 21.32 -7.93 7.57
N GLU A 219 20.61 -8.92 8.11
CA GLU A 219 21.11 -9.78 9.19
C GLU A 219 22.36 -10.55 8.75
N ALA A 220 22.34 -11.14 7.55
CA ALA A 220 23.50 -11.83 6.98
C ALA A 220 24.70 -10.88 6.78
N GLY A 221 24.44 -9.63 6.35
CA GLY A 221 25.45 -8.59 6.23
C GLY A 221 26.08 -8.21 7.58
N VAL A 222 25.27 -8.05 8.62
CA VAL A 222 25.74 -7.77 9.98
C VAL A 222 26.61 -8.91 10.53
N LEU A 223 26.21 -10.17 10.28
CA LEU A 223 26.99 -11.34 10.69
C LEU A 223 28.33 -11.44 9.94
N ALA A 224 28.31 -11.25 8.62
CA ALA A 224 29.51 -11.26 7.79
C ALA A 224 30.51 -10.18 8.24
N GLU A 225 30.01 -8.98 8.55
CA GLU A 225 30.85 -7.88 9.03
C GLU A 225 31.43 -8.16 10.41
N ARG A 226 30.65 -8.75 11.34
CA ARG A 226 31.18 -9.20 12.63
C ARG A 226 32.29 -10.22 12.49
N GLU A 227 32.15 -11.18 11.58
CA GLU A 227 33.17 -12.20 11.33
C GLU A 227 34.44 -11.60 10.70
N ARG A 228 34.28 -10.65 9.77
CA ARG A 228 35.39 -9.90 9.18
C ARG A 228 36.15 -9.14 10.26
N LEU A 229 35.45 -8.39 11.11
CA LEU A 229 36.04 -7.63 12.22
C LEU A 229 36.72 -8.55 13.23
N ALA A 230 36.12 -9.69 13.58
CA ALA A 230 36.72 -10.65 14.50
C ALA A 230 38.06 -11.19 13.98
N ARG A 231 38.17 -11.48 12.67
CA ARG A 231 39.43 -11.88 12.03
C ARG A 231 40.46 -10.77 12.05
N GLU A 232 40.08 -9.56 11.66
CA GLU A 232 40.97 -8.39 11.66
C GLU A 232 41.52 -8.09 13.07
N ILE A 233 40.66 -8.15 14.10
CA ILE A 233 41.08 -8.00 15.50
C ILE A 233 42.04 -9.12 15.90
N HIS A 234 41.73 -10.37 15.55
CA HIS A 234 42.58 -11.51 15.91
C HIS A 234 43.97 -11.41 15.27
N ASP A 235 44.06 -11.03 14.01
CA ASP A 235 45.32 -10.88 13.29
C ASP A 235 46.19 -9.77 13.91
N THR A 236 45.60 -8.60 14.21
CA THR A 236 46.30 -7.49 14.87
C THR A 236 46.80 -7.88 16.26
N LEU A 237 45.96 -8.54 17.07
CA LEU A 237 46.35 -9.00 18.41
C LEU A 237 47.44 -10.08 18.35
N ALA A 238 47.33 -11.04 17.44
CA ALA A 238 48.32 -12.10 17.28
C ALA A 238 49.69 -11.53 16.85
N GLN A 239 49.70 -10.57 15.94
CA GLN A 239 50.91 -9.89 15.48
C GLN A 239 51.53 -9.06 16.61
N GLY A 240 50.71 -8.30 17.34
CA GLY A 240 51.16 -7.49 18.48
C GLY A 240 51.76 -8.32 19.61
N LEU A 241 51.12 -9.45 19.97
CA LEU A 241 51.64 -10.38 20.98
C LEU A 241 52.94 -11.06 20.52
N SER A 242 53.04 -11.44 19.25
CA SER A 242 54.25 -12.03 18.68
C SER A 242 55.44 -11.06 18.75
N SER A 243 55.21 -9.77 18.46
CA SER A 243 56.21 -8.71 18.60
C SER A 243 56.71 -8.60 20.06
N ILE A 244 55.79 -8.55 21.02
CA ILE A 244 56.12 -8.49 22.45
C ILE A 244 57.00 -9.68 22.88
N VAL A 245 56.62 -10.90 22.48
CA VAL A 245 57.38 -12.12 22.82
C VAL A 245 58.79 -12.07 22.22
N LEU A 246 58.94 -11.62 20.97
CA LEU A 246 60.23 -11.52 20.30
C LEU A 246 61.15 -10.50 20.98
N VAL A 247 60.64 -9.30 21.27
CA VAL A 247 61.41 -8.23 21.94
C VAL A 247 61.76 -8.64 23.38
N ALA A 248 60.86 -9.31 24.09
CA ALA A 248 61.13 -9.83 25.43
C ALA A 248 62.27 -10.86 25.46
N ARG A 249 62.28 -11.83 24.52
CA ARG A 249 63.41 -12.78 24.37
C ARG A 249 64.72 -12.07 24.05
N ALA A 250 64.64 -11.01 23.25
CA ALA A 250 65.80 -10.20 22.92
C ALA A 250 66.32 -9.44 24.17
N ALA A 251 65.44 -8.96 25.05
CA ALA A 251 65.83 -8.35 26.32
C ALA A 251 66.51 -9.36 27.27
N GLU A 252 65.97 -10.57 27.39
CA GLU A 252 66.53 -11.66 28.19
C GLU A 252 67.95 -12.05 27.74
N LYS A 253 68.17 -12.10 26.42
CA LYS A 253 69.50 -12.31 25.85
C LYS A 253 70.49 -11.20 26.22
N SER A 254 70.09 -9.93 26.10
CA SER A 254 70.94 -8.78 26.47
C SER A 254 71.30 -8.79 27.96
N LEU A 255 70.37 -9.18 28.85
CA LEU A 255 70.65 -9.38 30.27
C LEU A 255 71.70 -10.47 30.52
N THR A 256 71.58 -11.60 29.80
CA THR A 256 72.53 -12.72 29.90
C THR A 256 73.92 -12.34 29.42
N ASP A 257 73.99 -11.52 28.36
CA ASP A 257 75.24 -11.04 27.76
C ASP A 257 75.86 -9.85 28.54
N GLY A 258 75.21 -9.36 29.62
CA GLY A 258 75.69 -8.28 30.49
C GLY A 258 75.42 -6.85 29.98
N ASP A 259 74.70 -6.70 28.87
CA ASP A 259 74.35 -5.42 28.27
C ASP A 259 73.05 -4.85 28.85
N LEU A 260 73.19 -4.24 30.03
CA LEU A 260 72.06 -3.68 30.79
C LEU A 260 71.36 -2.52 30.08
N ALA A 261 72.08 -1.73 29.28
CA ALA A 261 71.51 -0.58 28.58
C ALA A 261 70.53 -1.04 27.48
N THR A 262 70.97 -1.96 26.62
CA THR A 262 70.12 -2.53 25.56
C THR A 262 68.95 -3.32 26.14
N ALA A 263 69.15 -4.02 27.28
CA ALA A 263 68.06 -4.72 27.97
C ALA A 263 66.96 -3.75 28.44
N ALA A 264 67.34 -2.61 29.02
CA ALA A 264 66.40 -1.59 29.48
C ALA A 264 65.58 -0.98 28.33
N GLU A 265 66.21 -0.65 27.20
CA GLU A 265 65.52 -0.15 26.01
C GLU A 265 64.50 -1.17 25.45
N ARG A 266 64.89 -2.45 25.38
CA ARG A 266 63.99 -3.52 24.90
C ARG A 266 62.79 -3.74 25.84
N LEU A 267 63.00 -3.66 27.16
CA LEU A 267 61.92 -3.70 28.15
C LEU A 267 60.95 -2.52 28.01
N ALA A 268 61.47 -1.31 27.78
CA ALA A 268 60.63 -0.14 27.51
C ALA A 268 59.79 -0.32 26.23
N LEU A 269 60.39 -0.87 25.17
CA LEU A 269 59.67 -1.18 23.92
C LEU A 269 58.57 -2.23 24.12
N VAL A 270 58.80 -3.25 24.96
CA VAL A 270 57.77 -4.23 25.35
C VAL A 270 56.59 -3.53 26.03
N GLN A 271 56.85 -2.67 27.02
CA GLN A 271 55.79 -1.95 27.73
C GLN A 271 55.00 -1.02 26.80
N GLN A 272 55.68 -0.31 25.91
CA GLN A 272 55.05 0.57 24.93
C GLN A 272 54.15 -0.22 23.97
N THR A 273 54.67 -1.32 23.41
CA THR A 273 53.93 -2.19 22.48
C THR A 273 52.73 -2.85 23.15
N ALA A 274 52.88 -3.35 24.37
CA ALA A 274 51.78 -3.93 25.15
C ALA A 274 50.69 -2.91 25.46
N SER A 275 51.07 -1.69 25.84
CA SER A 275 50.13 -0.60 26.13
C SER A 275 49.37 -0.17 24.87
N GLY A 276 50.07 -0.08 23.72
CA GLY A 276 49.48 0.20 22.41
C GLY A 276 48.45 -0.86 22.00
N ASN A 277 48.83 -2.14 22.02
CA ASN A 277 47.93 -3.25 21.67
C ASN A 277 46.69 -3.30 22.60
N LEU A 278 46.86 -3.01 23.89
CA LEU A 278 45.74 -2.97 24.84
C LEU A 278 44.79 -1.80 24.56
N ALA A 279 45.31 -0.63 24.18
CA ALA A 279 44.50 0.52 23.80
C ALA A 279 43.70 0.23 22.52
N GLU A 280 44.33 -0.43 21.54
CA GLU A 280 43.70 -0.84 20.28
C GLU A 280 42.62 -1.91 20.50
N ALA A 281 42.90 -2.94 21.31
CA ALA A 281 41.91 -3.95 21.70
C ALA A 281 40.67 -3.32 22.38
N ARG A 282 40.90 -2.36 23.30
CA ARG A 282 39.83 -1.62 23.97
C ARG A 282 39.07 -0.71 23.00
N SER A 283 39.70 -0.20 21.95
CA SER A 283 39.04 0.55 20.88
C SER A 283 38.07 -0.35 20.12
N PHE A 284 38.51 -1.54 19.70
CA PHE A 284 37.66 -2.51 18.99
C PHE A 284 36.47 -2.99 19.82
N VAL A 285 36.67 -3.30 21.11
CA VAL A 285 35.56 -3.72 21.99
C VAL A 285 34.54 -2.60 22.21
N ARG A 286 34.99 -1.34 22.36
CA ARG A 286 34.09 -0.16 22.42
C ARG A 286 33.37 0.09 21.09
N GLY A 287 34.03 -0.23 19.96
CA GLY A 287 33.43 -0.25 18.63
C GLY A 287 32.35 -1.32 18.44
N LEU A 288 32.40 -2.42 19.21
CA LEU A 288 31.44 -3.53 19.15
C LEU A 288 30.36 -3.49 20.24
N THR A 289 30.60 -2.80 21.35
CA THR A 289 29.73 -2.73 22.52
C THR A 289 29.44 -1.27 22.83
N SER A 290 28.24 -0.77 22.49
CA SER A 290 27.79 0.54 23.01
C SER A 290 26.37 0.46 23.57
N PRO A 291 26.20 0.04 24.84
CA PRO A 291 24.96 0.17 25.59
C PRO A 291 24.99 1.31 26.64
N HIS A 292 26.02 2.17 26.70
CA HIS A 292 26.10 3.20 27.74
C HIS A 292 25.30 4.49 27.47
N LEU A 293 24.51 4.56 26.39
CA LEU A 293 23.59 5.67 26.13
C LEU A 293 22.22 5.53 26.82
N LEU A 294 21.99 4.44 27.58
CA LEU A 294 20.69 4.19 28.21
C LEU A 294 20.43 4.98 29.51
N GLU A 295 21.45 5.60 30.11
CA GLU A 295 21.30 6.28 31.41
C GLU A 295 21.65 7.79 31.40
N SER A 296 22.19 8.34 30.31
CA SER A 296 22.54 9.77 30.21
C SER A 296 22.34 10.31 28.79
N SER A 297 21.98 11.59 28.67
CA SER A 297 21.80 12.25 27.38
C SER A 297 23.10 12.31 26.55
N LEU A 298 22.98 12.49 25.24
CA LEU A 298 24.14 12.67 24.34
C LEU A 298 24.98 13.87 24.76
N ALA A 299 24.34 14.98 25.12
CA ALA A 299 25.01 16.20 25.56
C ALA A 299 25.85 15.97 26.82
N GLU A 300 25.29 15.32 27.85
CA GLU A 300 26.03 14.95 29.06
C GLU A 300 27.21 14.01 28.76
N SER A 301 27.02 13.09 27.82
CA SER A 301 28.07 12.15 27.40
C SER A 301 29.23 12.87 26.70
N LEU A 302 28.94 13.85 25.84
CA LEU A 302 29.95 14.67 25.17
C LEU A 302 30.67 15.61 26.16
N GLN A 303 29.92 16.23 27.08
CA GLN A 303 30.49 17.08 28.11
C GLN A 303 31.48 16.31 29.00
N ARG A 304 31.11 15.11 29.45
CA ARG A 304 31.99 14.22 30.21
C ARG A 304 33.22 13.81 29.39
N LEU A 305 33.04 13.50 28.11
CA LEU A 305 34.15 13.14 27.22
C LEU A 305 35.18 14.29 27.09
N CYS A 306 34.73 15.54 26.98
CA CYS A 306 35.63 16.70 26.97
C CYS A 306 36.41 16.80 28.28
N ALA A 307 35.74 16.67 29.43
CA ALA A 307 36.39 16.71 30.74
C ALA A 307 37.44 15.58 30.91
N GLU A 308 37.10 14.34 30.53
CA GLU A 308 38.03 13.21 30.54
C GLU A 308 39.24 13.46 29.62
N THR A 309 39.02 14.06 28.45
CA THR A 309 40.07 14.39 27.50
C THR A 309 41.07 15.40 28.07
N GLU A 310 40.58 16.47 28.71
CA GLU A 310 41.39 17.47 29.39
C GLU A 310 42.19 16.84 30.55
N THR A 311 41.55 15.97 31.35
CA THR A 311 42.20 15.27 32.47
C THR A 311 43.34 14.37 31.99
N LEU A 312 43.13 13.63 30.90
CA LEU A 312 44.13 12.74 30.31
C LEU A 312 45.30 13.50 29.67
N ALA A 313 45.06 14.72 29.20
CA ALA A 313 46.08 15.56 28.59
C ALA A 313 46.85 16.43 29.59
N ALA A 314 46.40 16.50 30.85
CA ALA A 314 47.02 17.31 31.91
C ALA A 314 48.49 16.95 32.21
N ALA A 315 48.95 15.75 31.82
CA ALA A 315 50.34 15.32 31.96
C ALA A 315 51.28 15.83 30.84
N ARG A 316 50.76 16.54 29.82
CA ARG A 316 51.57 17.14 28.75
C ARG A 316 52.13 18.50 29.17
N VAL A 317 53.26 18.87 28.58
CA VAL A 317 53.97 20.14 28.85
C VAL A 317 53.08 21.36 28.57
N ASP A 318 52.29 21.32 27.49
CA ASP A 318 51.44 22.45 27.08
C ASP A 318 49.97 22.32 27.52
N GLY A 319 49.56 21.16 28.04
CA GLY A 319 48.16 20.83 28.36
C GLY A 319 47.23 20.85 27.14
N LEU A 320 45.97 20.43 27.31
CA LEU A 320 44.91 20.57 26.30
C LEU A 320 43.62 20.96 27.01
N ARG A 321 43.07 22.14 26.70
CA ARG A 321 41.74 22.54 27.18
C ARG A 321 40.67 22.07 26.23
N CYS A 322 39.71 21.27 26.71
CA CYS A 322 38.65 20.73 25.88
C CYS A 322 37.28 21.26 26.34
N ARG A 323 36.60 22.01 25.48
CA ARG A 323 35.31 22.65 25.78
C ARG A 323 34.18 21.98 25.02
N PHE A 324 33.01 21.91 25.66
CA PHE A 324 31.77 21.46 25.05
C PHE A 324 30.80 22.64 24.91
N GLU A 325 30.22 22.79 23.72
CA GLU A 325 29.21 23.79 23.41
C GLU A 325 27.95 23.11 22.86
N LEU A 326 26.78 23.56 23.35
CA LEU A 326 25.48 23.10 22.92
C LEU A 326 24.72 24.26 22.30
N VAL A 327 24.26 24.09 21.06
CA VAL A 327 23.53 25.10 20.30
C VAL A 327 22.13 24.60 19.95
N GLY A 328 21.11 25.37 20.32
CA GLY A 328 19.70 25.00 20.12
C GLY A 328 19.13 24.14 21.26
N ASP A 329 17.85 23.79 21.12
CA ASP A 329 17.13 22.99 22.12
C ASP A 329 17.36 21.49 21.87
N PRO A 330 17.81 20.72 22.88
CA PRO A 330 18.02 19.28 22.74
C PRO A 330 16.76 18.54 22.33
N ALA A 331 16.84 17.82 21.21
CA ALA A 331 15.81 16.89 20.77
C ALA A 331 16.21 15.44 21.09
N GLU A 332 15.21 14.59 21.33
CA GLU A 332 15.43 13.17 21.54
C GLU A 332 15.82 12.51 20.21
N LEU A 333 17.07 12.04 20.13
CA LEU A 333 17.60 11.40 18.93
C LEU A 333 17.38 9.89 19.00
N PRO A 334 17.05 9.23 17.86
CA PRO A 334 17.08 7.78 17.80
C PRO A 334 18.46 7.26 18.25
N PRO A 335 18.52 6.19 19.08
CA PRO A 335 19.77 5.75 19.74
C PRO A 335 20.96 5.56 18.80
N GLN A 336 20.70 5.10 17.58
CA GLN A 336 21.70 4.92 16.52
C GLN A 336 22.45 6.21 16.16
N TYR A 337 21.79 7.37 16.14
CA TYR A 337 22.43 8.65 15.85
C TYR A 337 23.28 9.10 17.05
N SER A 338 22.76 8.98 18.28
CA SER A 338 23.51 9.31 19.49
C SER A 338 24.79 8.49 19.63
N VAL A 339 24.73 7.18 19.35
CA VAL A 339 25.92 6.30 19.37
C VAL A 339 26.94 6.76 18.33
N THR A 340 26.47 7.10 17.12
CA THR A 340 27.33 7.49 16.00
C THR A 340 28.06 8.81 16.31
N LEU A 341 27.34 9.83 16.78
CA LEU A 341 27.90 11.14 17.12
C LEU A 341 28.90 11.03 18.28
N LEU A 342 28.56 10.28 19.35
CA LEU A 342 29.47 10.09 20.48
C LEU A 342 30.77 9.40 20.04
N ARG A 343 30.69 8.41 19.15
CA ARG A 343 31.88 7.74 18.59
C ARG A 343 32.72 8.66 17.71
N ALA A 344 32.08 9.47 16.88
CA ALA A 344 32.78 10.46 16.07
C ALA A 344 33.57 11.43 16.96
N ALA A 345 32.94 11.98 18.01
CA ALA A 345 33.63 12.82 18.98
C ALA A 345 34.81 12.12 19.66
N GLN A 346 34.64 10.87 20.11
CA GLN A 346 35.69 10.09 20.76
C GLN A 346 36.91 9.88 19.83
N ALA A 347 36.67 9.50 18.58
CA ALA A 347 37.73 9.29 17.60
C ALA A 347 38.44 10.61 17.26
N SER A 348 37.69 11.68 17.03
CA SER A 348 38.25 13.00 16.74
C SER A 348 39.10 13.52 17.91
N LEU A 349 38.62 13.47 19.15
CA LEU A 349 39.39 13.92 20.32
C LEU A 349 40.61 13.02 20.60
N ALA A 350 40.54 11.73 20.29
CA ALA A 350 41.70 10.85 20.34
C ALA A 350 42.78 11.29 19.33
N ASN A 351 42.37 11.63 18.10
CA ASN A 351 43.28 12.17 17.08
C ASN A 351 43.89 13.50 17.50
N VAL A 352 43.08 14.43 18.03
CA VAL A 352 43.57 15.72 18.56
C VAL A 352 44.65 15.47 19.60
N ARG A 353 44.36 14.61 20.58
CA ARG A 353 45.33 14.27 21.61
C ARG A 353 46.56 13.59 20.99
N GLN A 354 46.44 12.65 20.08
CA GLN A 354 47.61 11.90 19.59
C GLN A 354 48.48 12.67 18.60
N HIS A 355 47.90 13.55 17.78
CA HIS A 355 48.54 14.01 16.55
C HIS A 355 48.61 15.51 16.37
N ALA A 356 47.67 16.27 16.94
CA ALA A 356 47.44 17.63 16.51
C ALA A 356 48.51 18.60 17.11
N GLN A 357 48.84 18.45 18.41
CA GLN A 357 49.62 19.44 19.18
C GLN A 357 48.83 20.69 19.57
N ALA A 358 47.50 20.61 19.47
CA ALA A 358 46.56 21.60 19.97
C ALA A 358 46.71 21.90 21.46
N SER A 359 46.50 23.18 21.79
CA SER A 359 46.32 23.69 23.16
C SER A 359 44.82 23.78 23.53
N THR A 360 43.94 23.83 22.52
CA THR A 360 42.50 23.99 22.67
C THR A 360 41.73 23.09 21.70
N ALA A 361 40.70 22.42 22.20
CA ALA A 361 39.72 21.70 21.39
C ALA A 361 38.29 22.09 21.79
N VAL A 362 37.38 22.18 20.82
CA VAL A 362 35.97 22.54 21.02
C VAL A 362 35.10 21.49 20.36
N VAL A 363 34.15 20.93 21.11
CA VAL A 363 33.12 20.02 20.61
C VAL A 363 31.79 20.74 20.64
N THR A 364 31.18 20.95 19.48
CA THR A 364 29.90 21.65 19.36
C THR A 364 28.82 20.69 18.89
N LEU A 365 27.75 20.53 19.68
CA LEU A 365 26.55 19.81 19.27
C LEU A 365 25.44 20.83 18.96
N ALA A 366 24.96 20.87 17.71
CA ALA A 366 23.91 21.79 17.31
C ALA A 366 22.66 21.05 16.83
N PHE A 367 21.49 21.48 17.32
CA PHE A 367 20.18 21.04 16.85
C PHE A 367 19.56 22.13 15.98
N LEU A 368 19.43 21.86 14.68
CA LEU A 368 19.02 22.81 13.64
C LEU A 368 17.73 22.33 12.97
N GLY A 369 16.62 22.35 13.70
CA GLY A 369 15.33 21.89 13.18
C GLY A 369 15.28 20.37 12.98
N ASP A 370 15.34 19.91 11.74
CA ASP A 370 15.36 18.50 11.36
C ASP A 370 16.77 17.91 11.21
N GLU A 371 17.81 18.72 11.44
CA GLU A 371 19.21 18.29 11.38
C GLU A 371 19.89 18.36 12.75
N VAL A 372 20.82 17.44 12.98
CA VAL A 372 21.77 17.49 14.10
C VAL A 372 23.18 17.48 13.55
N THR A 373 24.03 18.39 14.02
CA THR A 373 25.42 18.48 13.62
C THR A 373 26.34 18.38 14.84
N LEU A 374 27.47 17.70 14.64
CA LEU A 374 28.55 17.62 15.61
C LEU A 374 29.80 18.14 14.93
N ASP A 375 30.36 19.20 15.49
CA ASP A 375 31.62 19.79 15.05
C ASP A 375 32.70 19.54 16.11
N VAL A 376 33.91 19.22 15.66
CA VAL A 376 35.08 19.05 16.53
C VAL A 376 36.21 19.85 15.93
N TYR A 377 36.55 20.94 16.62
CA TYR A 377 37.58 21.88 16.24
C TYR A 377 38.80 21.73 17.17
N ASP A 378 40.00 21.88 16.62
CA ASP A 378 41.26 22.00 17.35
C ASP A 378 42.12 23.15 16.78
N ASP A 379 43.06 23.65 17.57
CA ASP A 379 43.94 24.78 17.21
C ASP A 379 45.36 24.37 16.75
N GLY A 380 45.57 23.11 16.37
CA GLY A 380 46.84 22.63 15.81
C GLY A 380 46.89 21.13 15.76
#